data_AF-A0A850XF90-F1
#
_entry.id   AF-A0A850XF90-F1
#
_cell.length_a   1.000
_cell.length_b   1.000
_cell.length_c   1.000
_cell.angle_alpha   90.00
_cell.angle_beta   90.00
_cell.angle_gamma   90.00
#
_symmetry.space_group_name_H-M   'P 1'
#
loop_
_entity.id
_entity.type
_entity.pdbx_description
1 polymer ?
#
loop_
_entity_poly.entity_id
_entity_poly.type
_entity_poly.pdbx_seq_one_letter_code
_entity_poly.pdbx_strand_id
1 'polypeptide(L)'
;KPLVLLCFLQLFDAVSCLAKENTRLLVLGRKHMLVNSSNWKREIMKEMQNKADFFFAENISEDDAFLLYATLQSGKHCKFVTRDFLRDHKACLSDSLTRHLFRKWQRGHQIAFTLSVEGKHINFLPALRYDCVVQTTGDTWHIPYKDAYEEKHSYEVPRKWLCIQQK
;
A
#
# COMPACT_ATOMS: atom_id res chain seq x y z
N LYS A 1 1.90 12.95 -14.91
CA LYS A 1 1.24 12.31 -13.73
C LYS A 1 1.91 12.93 -12.49
N PRO A 2 1.18 13.56 -11.54
CA PRO A 2 1.86 14.13 -10.38
C PRO A 2 2.38 12.99 -9.51
N LEU A 3 3.70 12.92 -9.35
CA LEU A 3 4.33 12.11 -8.31
C LEU A 3 3.88 12.67 -6.97
N VAL A 4 2.97 11.99 -6.29
CA VAL A 4 2.58 12.36 -4.93
C VAL A 4 3.63 11.77 -4.00
N LEU A 5 4.69 12.53 -3.77
CA LEU A 5 5.62 12.29 -2.66
C LEU A 5 4.79 12.25 -1.37
N LEU A 6 4.90 11.17 -0.59
CA LEU A 6 4.58 11.25 0.83
C LEU A 6 5.45 12.39 1.39
N CYS A 7 4.80 13.43 1.92
CA CYS A 7 5.51 14.54 2.54
C CYS A 7 6.36 13.98 3.68
N PHE A 8 7.54 14.54 3.92
CA PHE A 8 8.49 14.05 4.93
C PHE A 8 7.88 13.79 6.31
N LEU A 9 6.98 14.67 6.74
CA LEU A 9 6.25 14.51 8.01
C LEU A 9 5.36 13.26 8.01
N GLN A 10 4.77 12.91 6.86
CA GLN A 10 3.95 11.72 6.70
C GLN A 10 4.81 10.46 6.73
N LEU A 11 6.00 10.48 6.12
CA LEU A 11 6.92 9.34 6.22
C LEU A 11 7.38 9.10 7.67
N PHE A 12 7.74 10.18 8.38
CA PHE A 12 8.14 10.09 9.78
C PHE A 12 7.04 9.53 10.68
N ASP A 13 5.80 9.99 10.49
CA ASP A 13 4.65 9.52 11.26
C ASP A 13 4.33 8.04 10.97
N ALA A 14 4.38 7.62 9.68
CA ALA A 14 4.24 6.21 9.30
C ALA A 14 5.29 5.32 9.99
N VAL A 15 6.58 5.69 9.90
CA VAL A 15 7.67 4.92 10.52
C VAL A 15 7.48 4.86 12.03
N SER A 16 7.15 5.98 12.67
CA SER A 16 6.97 6.05 14.12
C SER A 16 5.75 5.29 14.62
N CYS A 17 4.69 5.18 13.82
CA CYS A 17 3.51 4.39 14.15
C CYS A 17 3.79 2.88 14.00
N LEU A 18 4.33 2.47 12.85
CA LEU A 18 4.58 1.06 12.54
C LEU A 18 5.70 0.44 13.37
N ALA A 19 6.75 1.21 13.72
CA ALA A 19 7.84 0.73 14.56
C ALA A 19 7.39 0.35 15.99
N LYS A 20 6.27 0.90 16.48
CA LYS A 20 5.71 0.54 17.80
C LYS A 20 5.20 -0.90 17.86
N GLU A 21 4.91 -1.52 16.72
CA GLU A 21 4.36 -2.88 16.65
C GLU A 21 5.45 -3.98 16.71
N ASN A 22 6.70 -3.64 17.04
CA ASN A 22 7.86 -4.55 17.06
C ASN A 22 8.06 -5.31 15.72
N THR A 23 7.70 -4.65 14.62
CA THR A 23 7.82 -5.18 13.27
C THR A 23 9.14 -4.74 12.64
N ARG A 24 9.70 -5.59 11.76
CA ARG A 24 10.86 -5.21 10.95
C ARG A 24 10.39 -4.28 9.84
N LEU A 25 10.88 -3.04 9.84
CA LEU A 25 10.56 -2.05 8.81
C LEU A 25 11.71 -1.85 7.85
N LEU A 26 11.39 -1.81 6.55
CA LEU A 26 12.27 -1.35 5.49
C LEU A 26 11.61 -0.14 4.81
N VAL A 27 12.32 0.98 4.79
CA VAL A 27 11.94 2.19 4.06
C VAL A 27 12.75 2.26 2.77
N LEU A 28 12.03 2.23 1.65
CA LEU A 28 12.61 2.47 0.33
C LEU A 28 12.54 3.97 0.04
N GLY A 29 13.69 4.61 0.03
CA GLY A 29 13.85 6.03 -0.23
C GLY A 29 14.69 6.30 -1.47
N ARG A 30 14.99 7.58 -1.65
CA ARG A 30 15.78 8.13 -2.75
C ARG A 30 17.00 8.85 -2.23
N LYS A 31 18.12 8.82 -2.95
CA LYS A 31 19.34 9.52 -2.53
C LYS A 31 19.14 11.02 -2.28
N HIS A 32 18.21 11.69 -2.97
CA HIS A 32 17.91 13.10 -2.67
C HIS A 32 17.37 13.33 -1.25
N MET A 33 16.78 12.32 -0.60
CA MET A 33 16.31 12.41 0.79
C MET A 33 17.46 12.51 1.80
N LEU A 34 18.69 12.19 1.40
CA LEU A 34 19.90 12.33 2.24
C LEU A 34 20.45 13.77 2.23
N VAL A 35 20.03 14.59 1.25
CA VAL A 35 20.48 15.97 1.13
C VAL A 35 19.66 16.83 2.09
N ASN A 36 20.35 17.47 3.04
CA ASN A 36 19.70 18.31 4.03
C ASN A 36 18.94 19.46 3.33
N SER A 37 17.63 19.50 3.51
CA SER A 37 16.75 20.49 2.89
C SER A 37 15.57 20.80 3.81
N SER A 38 14.76 21.80 3.48
CA SER A 38 13.53 22.12 4.21
C SER A 38 12.59 20.92 4.35
N ASN A 39 12.60 20.04 3.33
CA ASN A 39 11.80 18.84 3.27
C ASN A 39 12.51 17.60 3.82
N TRP A 40 13.83 17.60 4.04
CA TRP A 40 14.57 16.43 4.52
C TRP A 40 15.59 16.86 5.57
N LYS A 41 15.17 16.92 6.82
CA LYS A 41 16.04 17.29 7.95
C LYS A 41 16.87 16.08 8.38
N ARG A 42 18.19 16.26 8.46
CA ARG A 42 19.15 15.21 8.81
C ARG A 42 18.85 14.56 10.16
N GLU A 43 18.42 15.34 11.13
CA GLU A 43 18.12 14.91 12.51
C GLU A 43 16.95 13.92 12.52
N ILE A 44 15.87 14.27 11.83
CA ILE A 44 14.67 13.41 11.71
C ILE A 44 14.99 12.17 10.86
N MET A 45 15.81 12.29 9.81
CA MET A 45 16.26 11.13 9.03
C MET A 45 17.03 10.13 9.89
N LYS A 46 17.96 10.60 10.73
CA LYS A 46 18.68 9.76 11.68
C LYS A 46 17.74 9.09 12.68
N GLU A 47 16.75 9.83 13.17
CA GLU A 47 15.74 9.27 14.07
C GLU A 47 14.94 8.13 13.41
N MET A 48 14.54 8.29 12.15
CA MET A 48 13.85 7.22 11.41
C MET A 48 14.75 6.01 11.18
N GLN A 49 16.03 6.23 10.84
CA GLN A 49 17.01 5.14 10.63
C GLN A 49 17.28 4.33 11.91
N ASN A 50 17.05 4.91 13.09
CA ASN A 50 17.11 4.16 14.35
C ASN A 50 15.88 3.26 14.57
N LYS A 51 14.78 3.48 13.84
CA LYS A 51 13.50 2.78 13.97
C LYS A 51 13.23 1.79 12.83
N ALA A 52 13.91 1.94 11.69
CA ALA A 52 13.70 1.15 10.49
C ALA A 52 14.98 1.05 9.66
N ASP A 53 15.11 -0.04 8.90
CA ASP A 53 16.14 -0.16 7.86
C ASP A 53 15.81 0.75 6.69
N PHE A 54 16.82 1.34 6.05
CA PHE A 54 16.64 2.20 4.88
C PHE A 54 17.44 1.70 3.70
N PHE A 55 16.83 1.71 2.53
CA PHE A 55 17.50 1.56 1.25
C PHE A 55 17.21 2.79 0.39
N PHE A 56 18.27 3.48 -0.05
CA PHE A 56 18.14 4.68 -0.88
C PHE A 56 18.52 4.35 -2.33
N ALA A 57 17.51 4.21 -3.18
CA ALA A 57 17.69 4.05 -4.62
C ALA A 57 18.22 5.36 -5.26
N GLU A 58 18.83 5.21 -6.43
CA GLU A 58 19.16 6.35 -7.30
C GLU A 58 17.92 7.19 -7.60
N ASN A 59 18.07 8.47 -7.94
CA ASN A 59 16.95 9.37 -8.26
C ASN A 59 16.33 9.12 -9.67
N ILE A 60 16.23 7.85 -10.10
CA ILE A 60 15.67 7.39 -11.39
C ILE A 60 14.27 6.74 -11.26
N SER A 61 13.36 6.97 -12.18
CA SER A 61 11.89 6.83 -12.03
C SER A 61 11.27 5.43 -11.78
N GLU A 62 11.98 4.43 -11.25
CA GLU A 62 11.46 3.05 -11.09
C GLU A 62 11.55 2.49 -9.65
N ASP A 63 10.89 3.14 -8.67
CA ASP A 63 10.90 2.65 -7.27
C ASP A 63 10.04 1.42 -7.03
N ASP A 64 8.97 1.29 -7.81
CA ASP A 64 7.95 0.27 -7.63
C ASP A 64 8.54 -1.15 -7.76
N ALA A 65 9.59 -1.32 -8.59
CA ALA A 65 10.30 -2.59 -8.73
C ALA A 65 10.98 -3.04 -7.43
N PHE A 66 11.64 -2.12 -6.72
CA PHE A 66 12.28 -2.42 -5.43
C PHE A 66 11.23 -2.77 -4.37
N LEU A 67 10.10 -2.05 -4.36
CA LEU A 67 8.99 -2.32 -3.44
C LEU A 67 8.40 -3.70 -3.67
N LEU A 68 8.09 -4.04 -4.92
CA LEU A 68 7.55 -5.34 -5.31
C LEU A 68 8.54 -6.46 -4.95
N TYR A 69 9.81 -6.30 -5.32
CA TYR A 69 10.84 -7.29 -5.03
C TYR A 69 11.02 -7.51 -3.52
N ALA A 70 11.22 -6.44 -2.75
CA ALA A 70 11.43 -6.55 -1.31
C ALA A 70 10.23 -7.21 -0.61
N THR A 71 9.01 -6.86 -1.01
CA THR A 71 7.79 -7.42 -0.40
C THR A 71 7.63 -8.90 -0.74
N LEU A 72 7.77 -9.27 -2.01
CA LEU A 72 7.62 -10.67 -2.46
C LEU A 72 8.71 -11.57 -1.87
N GLN A 73 9.97 -11.10 -1.87
CA GLN A 73 11.11 -11.85 -1.35
C GLN A 73 11.06 -12.03 0.17
N SER A 74 10.49 -11.06 0.90
CA SER A 74 10.28 -11.16 2.34
C SER A 74 9.17 -12.16 2.73
N GLY A 75 8.42 -12.66 1.74
CA GLY A 75 7.45 -13.74 1.90
C GLY A 75 6.03 -13.29 2.27
N LYS A 76 5.14 -14.28 2.41
CA LYS A 76 3.67 -14.12 2.52
C LYS A 76 3.17 -13.27 3.71
N HIS A 77 4.01 -13.00 4.69
CA HIS A 77 3.66 -12.20 5.88
C HIS A 77 4.06 -10.75 5.73
N CYS A 78 4.90 -10.43 4.74
CA CYS A 78 5.33 -9.07 4.48
C CYS A 78 4.15 -8.24 3.97
N LYS A 79 4.03 -7.03 4.49
CA LYS A 79 3.05 -6.05 4.03
C LYS A 79 3.79 -4.83 3.51
N PHE A 80 3.13 -4.05 2.66
CA PHE A 80 3.71 -2.86 2.08
C PHE A 80 2.77 -1.67 2.17
N VAL A 81 3.36 -0.47 2.21
CA VAL A 81 2.64 0.80 2.24
C VAL A 81 3.05 1.59 1.02
N THR A 82 2.09 1.98 0.18
CA THR A 82 2.33 2.89 -0.95
C THR A 82 1.04 3.60 -1.33
N ARG A 83 1.17 4.81 -1.88
CA ARG A 83 0.08 5.53 -2.54
C ARG A 83 -0.03 5.17 -4.02
N ASP A 84 1.00 4.57 -4.61
CA ASP A 84 0.90 4.14 -6.01
C ASP A 84 -0.08 2.97 -6.11
N PHE A 85 -0.87 3.00 -7.16
CA PHE A 85 -1.81 1.95 -7.49
C PHE A 85 -1.14 0.79 -8.24
N LEU A 86 0.17 0.89 -8.51
CA LEU A 86 1.01 -0.08 -9.25
C LEU A 86 0.40 -0.41 -10.61
N ARG A 87 -0.22 0.59 -11.26
CA ARG A 87 -1.03 0.41 -12.48
C ARG A 87 -0.19 -0.02 -13.66
N ASP A 88 0.98 0.59 -13.80
CA ASP A 88 1.85 0.38 -14.96
C ASP A 88 2.44 -1.05 -14.88
N HIS A 89 2.79 -1.55 -13.67
CA HIS A 89 3.20 -2.94 -13.45
C HIS A 89 2.09 -3.97 -13.73
N LYS A 90 0.83 -3.67 -13.37
CA LYS A 90 -0.30 -4.55 -13.71
C LYS A 90 -0.50 -4.69 -15.22
N ALA A 91 -0.26 -3.61 -15.96
CA ALA A 91 -0.41 -3.59 -17.42
C ALA A 91 0.65 -4.45 -18.12
N CYS A 92 1.83 -4.60 -17.52
CA CYS A 92 2.91 -5.46 -18.04
C CYS A 92 2.66 -6.96 -17.86
N LEU A 93 1.68 -7.37 -17.05
CA LEU A 93 1.33 -8.78 -16.85
C LEU A 93 0.44 -9.27 -18.00
N SER A 94 0.97 -10.17 -18.83
CA SER A 94 0.32 -10.59 -20.09
C SER A 94 -0.91 -11.48 -19.89
N ASP A 95 -0.88 -12.40 -18.91
CA ASP A 95 -1.96 -13.38 -18.74
C ASP A 95 -3.00 -12.94 -17.69
N SER A 96 -4.24 -13.43 -17.83
CA SER A 96 -5.36 -13.07 -16.95
C SER A 96 -5.22 -13.65 -15.54
N LEU A 97 -4.62 -14.83 -15.41
CA LEU A 97 -4.45 -15.53 -14.14
C LEU A 97 -3.46 -14.79 -13.24
N THR A 98 -2.28 -14.42 -13.75
CA THR A 98 -1.26 -13.67 -13.02
C THR A 98 -1.77 -12.28 -12.65
N ARG A 99 -2.53 -11.61 -13.52
CA ARG A 99 -3.21 -10.35 -13.17
C ARG A 99 -4.20 -10.52 -12.02
N HIS A 100 -4.96 -11.62 -12.01
CA HIS A 100 -5.88 -11.93 -10.91
C HIS A 100 -5.12 -12.21 -9.61
N LEU A 101 -4.08 -13.04 -9.65
CA LEU A 101 -3.21 -13.35 -8.51
C LEU A 101 -2.54 -12.09 -7.95
N PHE A 102 -2.04 -11.21 -8.81
CA PHE A 102 -1.44 -9.94 -8.41
C PHE A 102 -2.46 -9.04 -7.68
N ARG A 103 -3.70 -8.94 -8.18
CA ARG A 103 -4.76 -8.18 -7.51
C ARG A 103 -5.13 -8.78 -6.16
N LYS A 104 -5.15 -10.11 -6.04
CA LYS A 104 -5.36 -10.81 -4.76
C LYS A 104 -4.22 -10.56 -3.78
N TRP A 105 -2.98 -10.70 -4.25
CA TRP A 105 -1.79 -10.40 -3.46
C TRP A 105 -1.80 -8.95 -2.96
N GLN A 106 -1.97 -7.97 -3.86
CA GLN A 106 -2.00 -6.56 -3.51
C GLN A 106 -3.03 -6.26 -2.43
N ARG A 107 -4.26 -6.75 -2.55
CA ARG A 107 -5.32 -6.49 -1.55
C ARG A 107 -5.04 -7.13 -0.19
N GLY A 108 -4.35 -8.26 -0.16
CA GLY A 108 -3.96 -8.93 1.09
C GLY A 108 -2.71 -8.34 1.76
N HIS A 109 -1.83 -7.68 1.00
CA HIS A 109 -0.51 -7.26 1.48
C HIS A 109 -0.33 -5.73 1.54
N GLN A 110 -1.13 -4.96 0.79
CA GLN A 110 -1.09 -3.48 0.85
C GLN A 110 -1.83 -2.98 2.08
N ILE A 111 -1.13 -2.24 2.94
CA ILE A 111 -1.74 -1.49 4.03
C ILE A 111 -2.25 -0.17 3.47
N ALA A 112 -3.57 -0.01 3.47
CA ALA A 112 -4.21 1.23 3.11
C ALA A 112 -4.15 2.23 4.27
N PHE A 113 -4.14 3.52 3.97
CA PHE A 113 -4.13 4.56 4.98
C PHE A 113 -4.82 5.83 4.48
N THR A 114 -5.30 6.64 5.41
CA THR A 114 -5.82 7.99 5.15
C THR A 114 -4.96 9.03 5.86
N LEU A 115 -5.04 10.27 5.41
CA LEU A 115 -4.43 11.41 6.10
C LEU A 115 -5.44 12.05 7.03
N SER A 116 -4.99 12.57 8.17
CA SER A 116 -5.79 13.46 9.00
C SER A 116 -6.21 14.71 8.21
N VAL A 117 -7.26 15.39 8.67
CA VAL A 117 -7.76 16.64 8.06
C VAL A 117 -6.66 17.70 7.97
N GLU A 118 -5.74 17.71 8.92
CA GLU A 118 -4.56 18.60 8.94
C GLU A 118 -3.38 18.11 8.09
N GLY A 119 -3.46 16.91 7.49
CA GLY A 119 -2.46 16.32 6.61
C GLY A 119 -1.17 15.83 7.29
N LYS A 120 -1.10 15.93 8.63
CA LYS A 120 0.09 15.64 9.44
C LYS A 120 0.18 14.19 9.92
N HIS A 121 -0.95 13.54 10.13
CA HIS A 121 -1.00 12.20 10.70
C HIS A 121 -1.54 11.17 9.72
N ILE A 122 -1.00 9.97 9.78
CA ILE A 122 -1.41 8.81 9.01
C ILE A 122 -2.29 7.93 9.89
N ASN A 123 -3.48 7.61 9.37
CA ASN A 123 -4.38 6.62 9.96
C ASN A 123 -4.35 5.36 9.09
N PHE A 124 -3.71 4.30 9.57
CA PHE A 124 -3.75 3.01 8.89
C PHE A 124 -5.15 2.40 8.98
N LEU A 125 -5.62 1.88 7.85
CA LEU A 125 -6.91 1.20 7.79
C LEU A 125 -6.75 -0.27 8.18
N PRO A 126 -7.73 -0.85 8.89
CA PRO A 126 -7.69 -2.27 9.23
C PRO A 126 -7.56 -3.16 7.99
N ALA A 127 -6.70 -4.17 8.06
CA ALA A 127 -6.61 -5.19 7.03
C ALA A 127 -7.89 -6.03 7.02
N LEU A 128 -8.49 -6.21 5.84
CA LEU A 128 -9.63 -7.10 5.67
C LEU A 128 -9.20 -8.54 5.86
N ARG A 129 -9.98 -9.31 6.63
CA ARG A 129 -9.73 -10.75 6.85
C ARG A 129 -10.27 -11.63 5.72
N TYR A 130 -10.96 -11.03 4.75
CA TYR A 130 -11.60 -11.70 3.62
C TYR A 130 -11.27 -10.98 2.32
N ASP A 131 -11.36 -11.73 1.23
CA ASP A 131 -11.11 -11.22 -0.10
C ASP A 131 -12.39 -10.60 -0.68
N CYS A 132 -12.38 -9.29 -0.96
CA CYS A 132 -13.52 -8.60 -1.58
C CYS A 132 -13.51 -8.78 -3.11
N VAL A 133 -13.82 -10.00 -3.53
CA VAL A 133 -14.10 -10.40 -4.92
C VAL A 133 -15.47 -11.05 -5.01
N VAL A 134 -15.94 -11.30 -6.23
CA VAL A 134 -17.01 -12.28 -6.44
C VAL A 134 -16.52 -13.64 -5.95
N GLN A 135 -17.28 -14.26 -5.03
CA GLN A 135 -16.98 -15.57 -4.44
C GLN A 135 -18.18 -16.49 -4.61
N THR A 136 -17.93 -17.79 -4.77
CA THR A 136 -18.98 -18.80 -4.80
C THR A 136 -18.53 -20.10 -4.11
N THR A 137 -19.47 -20.76 -3.43
CA THR A 137 -19.31 -22.13 -2.90
C THR A 137 -19.99 -23.17 -3.79
N GLY A 138 -20.49 -22.77 -4.96
CA GLY A 138 -21.33 -23.56 -5.85
C GLY A 138 -22.82 -23.26 -5.65
N ASP A 139 -23.29 -23.45 -4.41
CA ASP A 139 -24.68 -23.22 -3.98
C ASP A 139 -24.95 -21.78 -3.51
N THR A 140 -23.88 -21.04 -3.15
CA THR A 140 -23.97 -19.62 -2.78
C THR A 140 -23.07 -18.75 -3.65
N TRP A 141 -23.48 -17.50 -3.85
CA TRP A 141 -22.71 -16.44 -4.51
C TRP A 141 -22.69 -15.20 -3.62
N HIS A 142 -21.49 -14.63 -3.46
CA HIS A 142 -21.25 -13.39 -2.75
C HIS A 142 -20.64 -12.39 -3.73
N ILE A 143 -21.38 -11.33 -4.05
CA ILE A 143 -20.99 -10.33 -5.05
C ILE A 143 -20.83 -8.98 -4.35
N PRO A 144 -19.61 -8.45 -4.19
CA PRO A 144 -19.41 -7.14 -3.63
C PRO A 144 -19.83 -6.05 -4.63
N TYR A 145 -20.53 -5.03 -4.15
CA TYR A 145 -21.00 -3.92 -5.00
C TYR A 145 -20.86 -2.56 -4.31
N LYS A 146 -20.76 -1.51 -5.13
CA LYS A 146 -20.76 -0.11 -4.71
C LYS A 146 -22.10 0.52 -5.04
N ASP A 147 -22.56 1.47 -4.25
CA ASP A 147 -23.73 2.27 -4.63
C ASP A 147 -23.39 3.14 -5.85
N ALA A 148 -24.39 3.47 -6.65
CA ALA A 148 -24.22 4.31 -7.85
C ALA A 148 -23.62 5.70 -7.55
N TYR A 149 -23.75 6.17 -6.30
CA TYR A 149 -23.26 7.47 -5.83
C TYR A 149 -21.88 7.42 -5.18
N GLU A 150 -21.30 6.22 -4.98
CA GLU A 150 -19.92 6.11 -4.50
C GLU A 150 -18.93 6.42 -5.64
N GLU A 151 -17.88 7.19 -5.34
CA GLU A 151 -16.87 7.55 -6.32
C GLU A 151 -16.25 6.29 -6.97
N LYS A 152 -16.43 6.15 -8.29
CA LYS A 152 -15.95 5.01 -9.09
C LYS A 152 -14.43 4.82 -9.07
N HIS A 153 -13.68 5.80 -8.58
CA HIS A 153 -12.22 5.80 -8.57
C HIS A 153 -11.60 5.69 -7.17
N SER A 154 -12.41 5.60 -6.11
CA SER A 154 -11.90 5.21 -4.81
C SER A 154 -11.55 3.72 -4.85
N TYR A 155 -10.32 3.33 -4.54
CA TYR A 155 -9.96 1.92 -4.32
C TYR A 155 -10.45 1.41 -2.97
N GLU A 156 -11.35 2.16 -2.33
CA GLU A 156 -12.08 1.71 -1.17
C GLU A 156 -12.82 0.43 -1.55
N VAL A 157 -12.53 -0.59 -0.75
CA VAL A 157 -13.06 -1.92 -0.94
C VAL A 157 -14.57 -1.85 -0.71
N PRO A 158 -15.42 -2.35 -1.63
CA PRO A 158 -16.86 -2.35 -1.45
C PRO A 158 -17.23 -3.02 -0.12
N ARG A 159 -18.09 -2.35 0.65
CA ARG A 159 -18.56 -2.85 1.96
C ARG A 159 -19.90 -3.58 1.87
N LYS A 160 -20.63 -3.38 0.77
CA LYS A 160 -21.92 -4.03 0.53
C LYS A 160 -21.74 -5.28 -0.31
N TRP A 161 -22.54 -6.28 0.01
CA TRP A 161 -22.50 -7.61 -0.59
C TRP A 161 -23.90 -8.06 -0.94
N LEU A 162 -24.07 -8.55 -2.18
CA LEU A 162 -25.23 -9.30 -2.59
C LEU A 162 -24.95 -10.78 -2.30
N CYS A 163 -25.80 -11.40 -1.48
CA CYS A 163 -25.75 -12.83 -1.21
C CYS A 163 -26.90 -13.52 -1.96
N ILE A 164 -26.58 -14.51 -2.77
CA ILE A 164 -27.53 -15.33 -3.51
C ILE A 164 -27.31 -16.77 -3.06
N GLN A 165 -28.37 -17.45 -2.63
CA GLN A 165 -28.32 -18.84 -2.19
C GLN A 165 -29.38 -19.63 -2.95
N GLN A 166 -28.98 -20.76 -3.53
CA GLN A 166 -29.90 -21.72 -4.10
C GLN A 166 -30.66 -22.41 -2.94
N LYS A 167 -31.98 -22.38 -2.99
CA LYS A 167 -32.84 -23.09 -2.03
C LYS A 167 -32.86 -24.58 -2.31
#